data_AF-A0A091CE09-F1
#
_entry.id   AF-A0A091CE09-F1
#
_cell.length_a   1.000
_cell.length_b   1.000
_cell.length_c   1.000
_cell.angle_alpha   90.00
_cell.angle_beta   90.00
_cell.angle_gamma   90.00
#
_symmetry.space_group_name_H-M   'P 1'
#
loop_
_entity.id
_entity.type
_entity.pdbx_description
1 polymer ?
#
loop_
_entity_poly.entity_id
_entity_poly.type
_entity_poly.pdbx_seq_one_letter_code
_entity_poly.pdbx_strand_id
1 'polypeptide(L)' 'MTKIAIVYYSSTGTNYQLAQWAKEAVEGVGAEARLVKAPELAPDVAIDANPCLESSL' A
#
# COMPACT_ATOMS: atom_id res chain seq x y z
N MET A 1 15.95 10.76 15.38
CA MET A 1 14.74 10.79 14.53
C MET A 1 14.68 9.46 13.79
N THR A 2 13.67 8.64 14.08
CA THR A 2 13.52 7.30 13.47
C THR A 2 12.73 7.43 12.17
N LYS A 3 13.23 6.81 11.09
CA LYS A 3 12.55 6.77 9.79
C LYS A 3 12.02 5.37 9.56
N ILE A 4 10.73 5.26 9.23
CA ILE A 4 10.05 3.99 8.99
C ILE A 4 9.50 3.96 7.57
N ALA A 5 9.82 2.89 6.84
CA ALA A 5 9.20 2.57 5.56
C ALA A 5 8.10 1.54 5.77
N ILE A 6 6.89 1.87 5.31
CA ILE A 6 5.73 0.98 5.33
C ILE A 6 5.52 0.52 3.89
N VAL A 7 5.97 -0.69 3.59
CA VAL A 7 5.83 -1.31 2.27
C VAL A 7 4.52 -2.08 2.23
N TYR A 8 3.67 -1.80 1.25
CA TYR A 8 2.36 -2.45 1.13
C TYR A 8 2.04 -2.80 -0.32
N TYR A 9 1.31 -3.88 -0.51
CA TYR A 9 0.62 -4.22 -1.75
C TYR A 9 -0.88 -4.27 -1.44
N SER A 10 -1.71 -3.78 -2.35
CA SER A 10 -3.17 -3.77 -2.16
C SER A 10 -3.90 -3.84 -3.49
N SER A 11 -4.53 -4.97 -3.77
CA SER A 11 -5.36 -5.18 -4.96
C SER A 11 -6.73 -4.48 -4.87
N THR A 12 -7.36 -4.47 -3.69
CA THR A 12 -8.73 -3.92 -3.50
C THR A 12 -8.81 -2.79 -2.48
N GLY A 13 -7.67 -2.17 -2.16
CA GLY A 13 -7.57 -1.04 -1.23
C GLY A 13 -7.55 -1.37 0.28
N THR A 14 -7.86 -2.59 0.72
CA THR A 14 -7.85 -2.92 2.17
C THR A 14 -6.48 -2.71 2.81
N ASN A 15 -5.42 -3.21 2.18
CA ASN A 15 -4.06 -3.07 2.72
C ASN A 15 -3.56 -1.63 2.61
N TYR A 16 -4.05 -0.86 1.62
CA TYR A 16 -3.77 0.57 1.55
C TYR A 16 -4.34 1.31 2.77
N GLN A 17 -5.58 0.99 3.18
CA GLN A 17 -6.17 1.56 4.39
C GLN A 17 -5.38 1.21 5.65
N LEU A 18 -4.95 -0.06 5.79
CA LEU A 18 -4.09 -0.47 6.90
C LEU A 18 -2.75 0.28 6.90
N ALA A 19 -2.14 0.46 5.72
CA ALA A 19 -0.89 1.20 5.59
C ALA A 19 -1.06 2.67 6.01
N GLN A 20 -2.17 3.32 5.66
CA GLN A 20 -2.49 4.68 6.10
C GLN A 20 -2.60 4.78 7.63
N TRP A 21 -3.33 3.86 8.28
CA TRP A 21 -3.40 3.83 9.76
C TRP A 21 -2.05 3.59 10.41
N ALA A 22 -1.21 2.72 9.83
CA ALA A 22 0.15 2.51 10.31
C ALA A 22 1.00 3.79 10.18
N LYS A 23 0.84 4.55 9.10
CA LYS A 23 1.52 5.83 8.91
C LYS A 23 1.12 6.83 9.99
N GLU A 24 -0.18 7.00 10.24
CA GLU A 24 -0.71 7.89 11.27
C GLU A 24 -0.18 7.51 12.67
N ALA A 25 -0.14 6.22 13.00
CA ALA A 25 0.39 5.74 14.27
C ALA A 25 1.90 6.04 14.44
N VAL A 26 2.70 5.87 13.38
CA VAL A 26 4.14 6.18 13.40
C VAL A 26 4.38 7.67 13.55
N GLU A 27 3.64 8.51 12.81
CA GLU A 27 3.74 9.97 12.91
C GLU A 27 3.27 10.47 14.28
N GLY A 28 2.25 9.83 14.88
CA GLY A 28 1.74 10.14 16.21
C GLY A 28 2.74 9.92 17.36
N VAL A 29 3.77 9.10 17.15
CA VAL A 29 4.87 8.91 18.13
C VAL A 29 6.13 9.73 17.79
N GLY A 30 6.04 10.67 16.86
CA GLY A 30 7.14 11.57 16.49
C GLY A 30 8.21 10.96 15.58
N ALA A 31 7.90 9.83 14.92
CA ALA A 31 8.74 9.24 13.90
C ALA A 31 8.29 9.66 12.48
N GLU A 32 9.19 9.58 11.50
CA GLU A 32 8.88 9.89 10.11
C GLU A 32 8.46 8.61 9.37
N ALA A 33 7.29 8.63 8.72
CA ALA A 33 6.75 7.49 8.00
C ALA A 33 6.68 7.74 6.49
N ARG A 34 7.08 6.75 5.69
CA ARG A 34 6.88 6.75 4.24
C ARG A 34 6.12 5.50 3.80
N LEU A 35 5.02 5.70 3.07
CA LEU A 35 4.33 4.63 2.37
C LEU A 35 5.06 4.29 1.08
N VAL A 36 5.25 3.00 0.83
CA VAL A 36 5.88 2.47 -0.39
C VAL A 36 4.95 1.40 -0.96
N LYS A 37 4.31 1.71 -2.09
CA LYS A 37 3.49 0.73 -2.82
C LYS A 37 4.43 -0.24 -3.54
N ALA A 38 4.26 -1.53 -3.29
CA ALA A 38 4.93 -2.58 -4.05
C ALA A 38 4.29 -2.69 -5.45
N PRO A 39 5.09 -2.91 -6.50
CA PRO A 39 4.57 -3.01 -7.86
C PRO A 39 3.65 -4.24 -8.00
N GLU A 40 2.59 -4.08 -8.80
CA GLU A 40 1.77 -5.20 -9.25
C GLU A 40 2.56 -6.06 -10.24
N LEU A 41 2.48 -7.37 -10.07
CA LEU A 41 3.15 -8.38 -10.91
C LEU A 41 2.14 -9.29 -11.62
N ALA A 42 0.84 -9.05 -11.43
CA ALA A 42 -0.21 -9.74 -12.14
C ALA A 42 -0.09 -9.51 -13.67
N PRO A 43 -0.20 -10.57 -14.48
CA PRO A 43 -0.22 -10.43 -15.93
C PRO A 43 -1.51 -9.74 -16.39
N ASP A 44 -1.47 -9.04 -17.53
CA ASP A 44 -2.60 -8.28 -18.08
C ASP A 44 -3.89 -9.13 -18.17
N VAL A 45 -3.77 -10.41 -18.55
CA VAL A 45 -4.91 -11.35 -18.61
C VAL A 45 -5.62 -11.54 -17.26
N ALA A 46 -4.89 -11.43 -16.14
CA ALA A 46 -5.46 -11.51 -14.80
C ALA A 46 -6.10 -10.18 -14.38
N ILE A 47 -5.55 -9.05 -14.81
CA ILE A 47 -6.10 -7.71 -14.59
C ILE A 47 -7.43 -7.58 -15.35
N ASP A 48 -7.46 -8.00 -16.62
CA ASP A 48 -8.65 -7.99 -17.47
C ASP A 48 -9.75 -8.93 -16.93
N ALA A 49 -9.35 -10.08 -16.36
CA ALA A 49 -10.28 -11.04 -15.78
C ALA A 49 -10.87 -10.58 -14.43
N ASN A 50 -10.22 -9.64 -13.74
CA ASN A 50 -10.67 -9.14 -12.45
C ASN A 50 -10.50 -7.62 -12.36
N PRO A 51 -11.54 -6.84 -12.70
CA PRO A 51 -11.47 -5.38 -12.76
C PRO A 51 -11.12 -4.70 -11.43
N CYS A 52 -11.16 -5.42 -10.30
CA CYS A 52 -10.66 -4.87 -9.05
C CYS A 52 -9.13 -4.65 -9.06
N LEU A 53 -8.38 -5.43 -9.85
CA LEU A 53 -6.94 -5.30 -10.02
C LEU A 53 -6.53 -4.05 -10.83
N GLU A 54 -7.37 -3.54 -11.74
CA GLU A 54 -7.09 -2.26 -12.41
C GLU A 54 -6.95 -1.10 -11.40
N SER A 55 -7.75 -1.11 -10.33
CA SER A 55 -7.67 -0.08 -9.28
C SER A 55 -6.40 -0.16 -8.42
N SER A 56 -5.61 -1.23 -8.61
CA SER A 56 -4.37 -1.47 -7.88
C SER A 56 -3.09 -1.15 -8.64
N LEU A 57 -3.18 -0.76 -9.92
CA LEU A 57 -2.10 -0.10 -10.65
C LEU A 57 -1.91 1.34 -10.16
#